data_AF-V6U3J5-F1
#
_entry.id   AF-V6U3J5-F1
#
_cell.length_a   1.000
_cell.length_b   1.000
_cell.length_c   1.000
_cell.angle_alpha   90.00
_cell.angle_beta   90.00
_cell.angle_gamma   90.00
#
_symmetry.space_group_name_H-M   'P 1'
#
loop_
_entity.id
_entity.type
_entity.pdbx_description
1 polymer ?
#
loop_
_entity_poly.entity_id
_entity_poly.type
_entity_poly.pdbx_seq_one_letter_code
_entity_poly.pdbx_strand_id
1 'polypeptide(L)'
;MVMAEVQQLPSKFISVHGLSAARGQKYLCVICNSEGSFLCTQCRSCYCCREHLLLDDLACHSLLCDRQSAIREIMKLPLATRTRPEIATKLTILQDECRRVAYLESRRHVLEGNNELALPAAERSLVFAKAVHGDNSIELIPPLLALADVACLAGAQDAARGYASRARWLLLGKETDLRLLVETHLRPYVRQCNEVVNRLTGRNTGCLSAKLSNAKSQGLQKLTKPFGKAFSSTSTRLKLPSHPVNKDLSTEKLQQAEESSSSELYLDNCISDEIFRTKEGIRLAFLSCRYWSTETRLRAAENLYVEALDTAAIACYFAALASGPTSMSTCLQLYAVSKLLILSMVSPEPHAVSVMLQAQNMLRGTIIQFYAPYVIGIQHYCTDNNCEPDSQILSKFMAEFQRSDRRREEDERLAFRADIKEAIQYVLFTVDYLERHYGHKAKCFVECVMCLALCLEIVEDASRSEYITKAWELVRSVDEGIVNPVLFKIFIFTFPL
;
A
#
# COMPACT_ATOMS: atom_id res chain seq x y z
N MET A 1 4.33 -36.23 18.32
CA MET A 1 3.72 -36.79 19.54
C MET A 1 3.60 -35.70 20.60
N VAL A 2 2.68 -34.75 20.42
CA VAL A 2 2.14 -33.85 21.47
C VAL A 2 0.73 -33.49 20.98
N MET A 3 -0.23 -34.39 21.22
CA MET A 3 -1.65 -34.10 21.11
C MET A 3 -2.26 -34.32 22.50
N ALA A 4 -3.18 -33.42 22.86
CA ALA A 4 -4.00 -33.43 24.08
C ALA A 4 -3.38 -32.84 25.35
N GLU A 5 -3.06 -31.55 25.33
CA GLU A 5 -3.48 -30.69 26.45
C GLU A 5 -4.82 -30.08 26.05
N VAL A 6 -5.87 -30.39 26.83
CA VAL A 6 -7.17 -29.71 26.73
C VAL A 6 -6.94 -28.27 27.16
N GLN A 7 -6.52 -27.40 26.25
CA GLN A 7 -6.46 -25.96 26.49
C GLN A 7 -7.85 -25.53 26.94
N GLN A 8 -7.99 -25.09 28.18
CA GLN A 8 -9.24 -24.54 28.66
C GLN A 8 -9.60 -23.33 27.79
N LEU A 9 -10.87 -23.22 27.39
CA LEU A 9 -11.34 -22.06 26.63
C LEU A 9 -11.04 -20.79 27.44
N PRO A 10 -10.61 -19.69 26.79
CA PRO A 10 -10.45 -18.42 27.48
C PRO A 10 -11.74 -18.05 28.24
N SER A 11 -11.60 -17.50 29.45
CA SER A 11 -12.73 -17.23 30.37
C SER A 11 -13.86 -16.37 29.78
N LYS A 12 -13.58 -15.64 28.71
CA LYS A 12 -14.54 -14.82 27.94
C LYS A 12 -15.54 -15.63 27.12
N PHE A 13 -15.32 -16.94 26.91
CA PHE A 13 -16.20 -17.79 26.10
C PHE A 13 -16.98 -18.79 26.96
N ILE A 14 -18.26 -18.92 26.65
CA ILE A 14 -19.16 -19.91 27.28
C ILE A 14 -19.80 -20.80 26.22
N SER A 15 -20.16 -22.03 26.59
CA SER A 15 -21.02 -22.87 25.76
C SER A 15 -22.49 -22.47 25.98
N VAL A 16 -23.24 -22.40 24.89
CA VAL A 16 -24.65 -22.03 24.87
C VAL A 16 -25.47 -23.02 24.05
N HIS A 17 -26.69 -23.29 24.48
CA HIS A 17 -27.65 -24.07 23.70
C HIS A 17 -28.46 -23.15 22.79
N GLY A 18 -28.82 -23.63 21.58
CA GLY A 18 -29.61 -22.85 20.61
C GLY A 18 -30.96 -22.37 21.14
N LEU A 19 -31.52 -23.06 22.13
CA LEU A 19 -32.77 -22.68 22.82
C LEU A 19 -32.62 -21.49 23.79
N SER A 20 -31.39 -21.11 24.13
CA SER A 20 -31.10 -19.98 25.03
C SER A 20 -31.21 -18.61 24.33
N ALA A 21 -31.38 -18.59 23.00
CA ALA A 21 -31.57 -17.36 22.25
C ALA A 21 -32.95 -16.75 22.51
N ALA A 22 -33.05 -15.42 22.45
CA ALA A 22 -34.34 -14.73 22.57
C ALA A 22 -35.32 -15.20 21.49
N ARG A 23 -36.62 -15.20 21.79
CA ARG A 23 -37.67 -15.73 20.90
C ARG A 23 -37.57 -15.09 19.51
N GLY A 24 -37.27 -15.89 18.49
CA GLY A 24 -37.10 -15.45 17.10
C GLY A 24 -35.68 -15.08 16.67
N GLN A 25 -34.70 -15.12 17.59
CA GLN A 25 -33.28 -14.94 17.28
C GLN A 25 -32.55 -16.28 17.30
N LYS A 26 -31.54 -16.44 16.44
CA LYS A 26 -30.61 -17.57 16.45
C LYS A 26 -29.19 -17.06 16.69
N TYR A 27 -28.40 -17.82 17.43
CA TYR A 27 -26.96 -17.62 17.47
C TYR A 27 -26.38 -18.15 16.17
N LEU A 28 -25.79 -17.28 15.35
CA LEU A 28 -25.17 -17.64 14.07
C LEU A 28 -23.66 -17.49 14.17
N CYS A 29 -22.95 -18.49 13.65
CA CYS A 29 -21.49 -18.51 13.63
C CYS A 29 -20.96 -17.34 12.80
N VAL A 30 -20.02 -16.58 13.35
CA VAL A 30 -19.44 -15.40 12.67
C VAL A 30 -18.72 -15.78 11.36
N ILE A 31 -18.12 -16.97 11.30
CA ILE A 31 -17.39 -17.48 10.12
C ILE A 31 -18.32 -18.12 9.09
N CYS A 32 -19.06 -19.18 9.45
CA CYS A 32 -19.83 -19.99 8.47
C CYS A 32 -21.34 -19.79 8.50
N ASN A 33 -21.85 -18.89 9.35
CA ASN A 33 -23.28 -18.60 9.50
C ASN A 33 -24.19 -19.77 9.91
N SER A 34 -23.62 -20.90 10.38
CA SER A 34 -24.37 -22.02 10.96
C SER A 34 -24.75 -21.78 12.44
N GLU A 35 -25.56 -22.65 13.04
CA GLU A 35 -26.03 -22.46 14.43
C GLU A 35 -24.88 -22.53 15.45
N GLY A 36 -24.79 -21.51 16.29
CA GLY A 36 -23.71 -21.31 17.26
C GLY A 36 -23.91 -22.09 18.56
N SER A 37 -22.83 -22.71 19.05
CA SER A 37 -22.75 -23.44 20.32
C SER A 37 -21.81 -22.78 21.34
N PHE A 38 -20.99 -21.83 20.90
CA PHE A 38 -20.08 -21.04 21.74
C PHE A 38 -20.40 -19.55 21.60
N LEU A 39 -20.30 -18.81 22.70
CA LEU A 39 -20.64 -17.39 22.78
C LEU A 39 -19.57 -16.62 23.56
N CYS A 40 -19.09 -15.51 23.01
CA CYS A 40 -18.31 -14.53 23.76
C CYS A 40 -19.21 -13.74 24.72
N THR A 41 -18.91 -13.67 26.01
CA THR A 41 -19.77 -12.99 26.98
C THR A 41 -19.78 -11.45 26.82
N GLN A 42 -18.70 -10.89 26.27
CA GLN A 42 -18.51 -9.46 26.04
C GLN A 42 -19.18 -8.97 24.74
N CYS A 43 -18.61 -9.31 23.58
CA CYS A 43 -19.09 -8.85 22.27
C CYS A 43 -20.28 -9.66 21.75
N ARG A 44 -20.53 -10.86 22.31
CA ARG A 44 -21.60 -11.80 21.94
C ARG A 44 -21.49 -12.35 20.51
N SER A 45 -20.27 -12.36 19.96
CA SER A 45 -19.92 -13.19 18.81
C SER A 45 -20.16 -14.66 19.13
N CYS A 46 -20.72 -15.39 18.16
CA CYS A 46 -21.09 -16.80 18.31
C CYS A 46 -20.30 -17.67 17.34
N TYR A 47 -20.04 -18.92 17.71
CA TYR A 47 -19.31 -19.90 16.90
C TYR A 47 -19.98 -21.26 16.98
N CYS A 48 -20.05 -22.00 15.88
CA CYS A 48 -20.66 -23.33 15.84
C CYS A 48 -19.76 -24.44 16.41
N CYS A 49 -18.44 -24.26 16.35
CA CYS A 49 -17.44 -25.22 16.83
C CYS A 49 -16.24 -24.50 17.46
N ARG A 50 -15.44 -25.26 18.22
CA ARG A 50 -14.24 -24.74 18.90
C ARG A 50 -13.19 -24.24 17.92
N GLU A 51 -13.06 -24.89 16.77
CA GLU A 51 -12.10 -24.51 15.72
C GLU A 51 -12.40 -23.11 15.19
N HIS A 52 -13.65 -22.82 14.82
CA HIS A 52 -14.06 -21.48 14.38
C HIS A 52 -13.87 -20.41 15.46
N LEU A 53 -14.12 -20.74 16.72
CA LEU A 53 -13.85 -19.83 17.84
C LEU A 53 -12.36 -19.48 17.92
N LEU A 54 -11.49 -20.49 17.90
CA LEU A 54 -10.05 -20.28 18.00
C LEU A 54 -9.50 -19.56 16.76
N LEU A 55 -10.02 -19.89 15.57
CA LEU A 55 -9.65 -19.26 14.32
C LEU A 55 -9.95 -17.75 14.36
N ASP A 56 -11.17 -17.35 14.75
CA ASP A 56 -11.52 -15.93 14.85
C ASP A 56 -10.75 -15.21 15.97
N ASP A 57 -10.57 -15.85 17.14
CA ASP A 57 -9.86 -15.26 18.28
C ASP A 57 -8.40 -14.95 17.98
N LEU A 58 -7.71 -15.87 17.30
CA LEU A 58 -6.33 -15.70 16.84
C LEU A 58 -6.24 -14.73 15.66
N ALA A 59 -7.23 -14.72 14.76
CA ALA A 59 -7.23 -13.85 13.60
C ALA A 59 -7.38 -12.37 13.97
N CYS A 60 -8.44 -12.02 14.70
CA CYS A 60 -8.71 -10.61 15.05
C CYS A 60 -9.67 -10.39 16.22
N HIS A 61 -10.45 -11.39 16.67
CA HIS A 61 -11.48 -11.16 17.69
C HIS A 61 -10.88 -10.68 19.02
N SER A 62 -9.71 -11.17 19.43
CA SER A 62 -9.02 -10.68 20.62
C SER A 62 -8.76 -9.17 20.59
N LEU A 63 -8.45 -8.60 19.43
CA LEU A 63 -8.17 -7.17 19.21
C LEU A 63 -9.44 -6.32 19.02
N LEU A 64 -10.51 -6.95 18.52
CA LEU A 64 -11.75 -6.27 18.20
C LEU A 64 -12.82 -6.39 19.30
N CYS A 65 -12.70 -7.32 20.24
CA CYS A 65 -13.77 -7.69 21.19
C CYS A 65 -14.27 -6.48 21.99
N ASP A 66 -13.37 -5.69 22.56
CA ASP A 66 -13.73 -4.52 23.37
C ASP A 66 -14.46 -3.46 22.52
N ARG A 67 -13.95 -3.16 21.32
CA ARG A 67 -14.58 -2.21 20.39
C ARG A 67 -15.95 -2.71 19.93
N GLN A 68 -16.08 -4.00 19.65
CA GLN A 68 -17.36 -4.62 19.29
C GLN A 68 -18.36 -4.59 20.45
N SER A 69 -17.89 -4.76 21.68
CA SER A 69 -18.74 -4.62 22.87
C SER A 69 -19.27 -3.19 23.01
N ALA A 70 -18.43 -2.17 22.79
CA ALA A 70 -18.84 -0.77 22.81
C ALA A 70 -19.85 -0.44 21.70
N ILE A 71 -19.60 -0.92 20.47
CA ILE A 71 -20.57 -0.81 19.36
C ILE A 71 -21.92 -1.42 19.76
N ARG A 72 -21.90 -2.61 20.38
CA ARG A 72 -23.11 -3.29 20.82
C ARG A 72 -23.87 -2.50 21.88
N GLU A 73 -23.18 -1.91 22.86
CA GLU A 73 -23.82 -1.06 23.87
C GLU A 73 -24.50 0.15 23.23
N ILE A 74 -23.86 0.80 22.26
CA ILE A 74 -24.48 1.90 21.50
C ILE A 74 -25.72 1.40 20.73
N MET A 75 -25.67 0.20 20.16
CA MET A 75 -26.77 -0.39 19.40
C MET A 75 -27.97 -0.80 20.26
N LYS A 76 -27.79 -0.98 21.58
CA LYS A 76 -28.90 -1.21 22.53
C LYS A 76 -29.66 0.07 22.89
N LEU A 77 -29.07 1.25 22.65
CA LEU A 77 -29.72 2.51 22.96
C LEU A 77 -30.96 2.73 22.08
N PRO A 78 -32.01 3.40 22.60
CA PRO A 78 -33.16 3.77 21.79
C PRO A 78 -32.74 4.58 20.55
N LEU A 79 -33.49 4.41 19.44
CA LEU A 79 -33.17 5.05 18.16
C LEU A 79 -32.96 6.57 18.29
N ALA A 80 -33.82 7.25 19.06
CA ALA A 80 -33.75 8.69 19.30
C ALA A 80 -32.43 9.16 19.96
N THR A 81 -31.81 8.31 20.78
CA THR A 81 -30.51 8.57 21.39
C THR A 81 -29.39 8.23 20.41
N ARG A 82 -29.51 7.11 19.70
CA ARG A 82 -28.50 6.65 18.72
C ARG A 82 -28.33 7.62 17.54
N THR A 83 -29.39 8.29 17.11
CA THR A 83 -29.35 9.26 16.00
C THR A 83 -28.79 10.62 16.41
N ARG A 84 -28.49 10.86 17.70
CA ARG A 84 -27.82 12.09 18.12
C ARG A 84 -26.45 12.17 17.42
N PRO A 85 -26.06 13.35 16.90
CA PRO A 85 -24.88 13.47 16.06
C PRO A 85 -23.62 12.97 16.75
N GLU A 86 -23.45 13.25 18.05
CA GLU A 86 -22.31 12.78 18.84
C GLU A 86 -22.22 11.26 18.94
N ILE A 87 -23.35 10.57 19.14
CA ILE A 87 -23.39 9.11 19.31
C ILE A 87 -23.26 8.42 17.96
N ALA A 88 -23.93 8.95 16.93
CA ALA A 88 -23.79 8.48 15.56
C ALA A 88 -22.33 8.59 15.09
N THR A 89 -21.66 9.73 15.36
CA THR A 89 -20.26 9.93 15.00
C THR A 89 -19.34 8.98 15.76
N LYS A 90 -19.57 8.77 17.07
CA LYS A 90 -18.83 7.78 17.86
C LYS A 90 -19.00 6.37 17.32
N LEU A 91 -20.22 5.99 16.92
CA LEU A 91 -20.49 4.69 16.31
C LEU A 91 -19.73 4.51 14.99
N THR A 92 -19.75 5.51 14.11
CA THR A 92 -19.04 5.44 12.82
C THR A 92 -17.53 5.37 13.03
N ILE A 93 -16.97 6.10 13.98
CA ILE A 93 -15.54 6.04 14.32
C ILE A 93 -15.17 4.64 14.83
N LEU A 94 -15.93 4.08 15.78
CA LEU A 94 -15.64 2.74 16.31
C LEU A 94 -15.72 1.65 15.24
N GLN A 95 -16.71 1.74 14.34
CA GLN A 95 -16.85 0.78 13.24
C GLN A 95 -15.72 0.94 12.22
N ASP A 96 -15.30 2.18 11.91
CA ASP A 96 -14.19 2.43 10.99
C ASP A 96 -12.84 1.96 11.57
N GLU A 97 -12.62 2.16 12.88
CA GLU A 97 -11.47 1.59 13.59
C GLU A 97 -11.48 0.05 13.51
N CYS A 98 -12.63 -0.59 13.75
CA CYS A 98 -12.74 -2.05 13.64
C CYS A 98 -12.43 -2.53 12.21
N ARG A 99 -12.96 -1.84 11.19
CA ARG A 99 -12.68 -2.11 9.78
C ARG A 99 -11.18 -2.08 9.50
N ARG A 100 -10.52 -1.01 9.95
CA ARG A 100 -9.11 -0.74 9.69
C ARG A 100 -8.17 -1.70 10.42
N VAL A 101 -8.42 -1.97 11.71
CA VAL A 101 -7.64 -2.95 12.48
C VAL A 101 -7.76 -4.34 11.84
N ALA A 102 -8.97 -4.77 11.49
CA ALA A 102 -9.19 -6.06 10.84
C ALA A 102 -8.47 -6.16 9.47
N TYR A 103 -8.43 -5.08 8.70
CA TYR A 103 -7.68 -5.02 7.43
C TYR A 103 -6.17 -5.17 7.64
N LEU A 104 -5.59 -4.45 8.62
CA LEU A 104 -4.16 -4.51 8.91
C LEU A 104 -3.75 -5.89 9.43
N GLU A 105 -4.57 -6.52 10.28
CA GLU A 105 -4.34 -7.88 10.77
C GLU A 105 -4.39 -8.90 9.64
N SER A 106 -5.36 -8.78 8.72
CA SER A 106 -5.41 -9.63 7.53
C SER A 106 -4.13 -9.52 6.70
N ARG A 107 -3.65 -8.29 6.42
CA ARG A 107 -2.38 -8.07 5.72
C ARG A 107 -1.20 -8.67 6.46
N ARG A 108 -1.13 -8.52 7.78
CA ARG A 108 -0.07 -9.10 8.61
C ARG A 108 -0.02 -10.61 8.45
N HIS A 109 -1.17 -11.28 8.59
CA HIS A 109 -1.29 -12.73 8.45
C HIS A 109 -0.90 -13.22 7.04
N VAL A 110 -1.31 -12.51 5.98
CA VAL A 110 -0.88 -12.80 4.60
C VAL A 110 0.64 -12.77 4.47
N LEU A 111 1.28 -11.73 5.01
CA LEU A 111 2.73 -11.56 4.93
C LEU A 111 3.50 -12.59 5.78
N GLU A 112 2.86 -13.16 6.79
CA GLU A 112 3.39 -14.25 7.63
C GLU A 112 3.16 -15.64 7.04
N GLY A 113 2.40 -15.75 5.95
CA GLY A 113 1.98 -17.03 5.38
C GLY A 113 0.85 -17.71 6.15
N ASN A 114 0.25 -17.03 7.13
CA ASN A 114 -0.87 -17.51 7.94
C ASN A 114 -2.21 -17.28 7.22
N ASN A 115 -2.37 -17.87 6.02
CA ASN A 115 -3.53 -17.61 5.15
C ASN A 115 -4.87 -17.95 5.80
N GLU A 116 -4.90 -18.98 6.66
CA GLU A 116 -6.10 -19.41 7.39
C GLU A 116 -6.59 -18.35 8.39
N LEU A 117 -5.68 -17.58 9.00
CA LEU A 117 -6.01 -16.47 9.91
C LEU A 117 -6.33 -15.18 9.15
N ALA A 118 -5.76 -15.01 7.96
CA ALA A 118 -5.95 -13.82 7.15
C ALA A 118 -7.40 -13.68 6.62
N LEU A 119 -8.06 -14.81 6.33
CA LEU A 119 -9.41 -14.85 5.76
C LEU A 119 -10.46 -14.24 6.70
N PRO A 120 -10.65 -14.74 7.95
CA PRO A 120 -11.64 -14.17 8.87
C PRO A 120 -11.35 -12.69 9.16
N ALA A 121 -10.08 -12.27 9.29
CA ALA A 121 -9.74 -10.87 9.49
C ALA A 121 -10.18 -9.98 8.29
N ALA A 122 -9.98 -10.45 7.05
CA ALA A 122 -10.42 -9.74 5.85
C ALA A 122 -11.95 -9.64 5.77
N GLU A 123 -12.66 -10.72 6.08
CA GLU A 123 -14.13 -10.76 6.09
C GLU A 123 -14.70 -9.79 7.13
N ARG A 124 -14.12 -9.76 8.34
CA ARG A 124 -14.51 -8.80 9.39
C ARG A 124 -14.30 -7.37 8.92
N SER A 125 -13.20 -7.08 8.23
CA SER A 125 -12.98 -5.75 7.65
C SER A 125 -14.08 -5.39 6.64
N LEU A 126 -14.46 -6.30 5.75
CA LEU A 126 -15.52 -6.06 4.78
C LEU A 126 -16.88 -5.80 5.45
N VAL A 127 -17.22 -6.57 6.50
CA VAL A 127 -18.47 -6.39 7.26
C VAL A 127 -18.56 -4.99 7.86
N PHE A 128 -17.50 -4.50 8.50
CA PHE A 128 -17.48 -3.16 9.06
C PHE A 128 -17.47 -2.08 7.96
N ALA A 129 -16.77 -2.30 6.85
CA ALA A 129 -16.79 -1.37 5.71
C ALA A 129 -18.21 -1.16 5.15
N LYS A 130 -18.97 -2.25 4.99
CA LYS A 130 -20.37 -2.19 4.58
C LYS A 130 -21.25 -1.47 5.58
N ALA A 131 -21.02 -1.71 6.88
CA ALA A 131 -21.79 -1.07 7.94
C ALA A 131 -21.60 0.46 7.98
N VAL A 132 -20.38 0.95 7.71
CA VAL A 132 -20.07 2.39 7.75
C VAL A 132 -20.42 3.09 6.44
N HIS A 133 -20.09 2.49 5.30
CA HIS A 133 -20.11 3.17 4.01
C HIS A 133 -21.16 2.66 3.02
N GLY A 134 -21.86 1.57 3.34
CA GLY A 134 -22.82 0.92 2.45
C GLY A 134 -22.17 0.04 1.37
N ASP A 135 -22.99 -0.71 0.63
CA ASP A 135 -22.53 -1.79 -0.26
C ASP A 135 -21.84 -1.33 -1.56
N ASN A 136 -21.97 -0.04 -1.93
CA ASN A 136 -21.46 0.53 -3.17
C ASN A 136 -20.38 1.59 -2.96
N SER A 137 -19.74 1.63 -1.78
CA SER A 137 -18.67 2.59 -1.50
C SER A 137 -17.30 2.10 -1.97
N ILE A 138 -16.45 3.05 -2.40
CA ILE A 138 -15.03 2.80 -2.72
C ILE A 138 -14.22 2.29 -1.52
N GLU A 139 -14.72 2.52 -0.30
CA GLU A 139 -14.08 2.09 0.95
C GLU A 139 -14.08 0.57 1.14
N LEU A 140 -14.88 -0.14 0.32
CA LEU A 140 -14.90 -1.60 0.27
C LEU A 140 -13.77 -2.17 -0.58
N ILE A 141 -13.09 -1.35 -1.40
CA ILE A 141 -12.00 -1.83 -2.27
C ILE A 141 -10.87 -2.47 -1.45
N PRO A 142 -10.27 -1.82 -0.43
CA PRO A 142 -9.20 -2.45 0.35
C PRO A 142 -9.56 -3.82 0.96
N PRO A 143 -10.70 -4.01 1.66
CA PRO A 143 -11.05 -5.32 2.19
C PRO A 143 -11.40 -6.35 1.10
N LEU A 144 -12.00 -5.94 -0.03
CA LEU A 144 -12.22 -6.84 -1.16
C LEU A 144 -10.91 -7.34 -1.77
N LEU A 145 -9.92 -6.45 -1.93
CA LEU A 145 -8.61 -6.83 -2.44
C LEU A 145 -7.85 -7.71 -1.46
N ALA A 146 -7.96 -7.45 -0.15
CA ALA A 146 -7.41 -8.36 0.87
C ALA A 146 -8.02 -9.76 0.75
N LEU A 147 -9.34 -9.87 0.61
CA LEU A 147 -10.01 -11.16 0.38
C LEU A 147 -9.54 -11.84 -0.92
N ALA A 148 -9.32 -11.07 -1.99
CA ALA A 148 -8.78 -11.60 -3.23
C ALA A 148 -7.36 -12.16 -3.05
N ASP A 149 -6.50 -11.45 -2.31
CA ASP A 149 -5.15 -11.91 -2.00
C ASP A 149 -5.16 -13.20 -1.18
N VAL A 150 -5.98 -13.26 -0.12
CA VAL A 150 -6.10 -14.47 0.71
C VAL A 150 -6.64 -15.64 -0.12
N ALA A 151 -7.68 -15.42 -0.91
CA ALA A 151 -8.26 -16.44 -1.77
C ALA A 151 -7.26 -16.95 -2.82
N CYS A 152 -6.46 -16.06 -3.41
CA CYS A 152 -5.39 -16.42 -4.34
C CYS A 152 -4.36 -17.33 -3.67
N LEU A 153 -3.91 -16.97 -2.47
CA LEU A 153 -2.93 -17.75 -1.70
C LEU A 153 -3.48 -19.09 -1.21
N ALA A 154 -4.79 -19.18 -0.97
CA ALA A 154 -5.49 -20.43 -0.65
C ALA A 154 -5.75 -21.31 -1.89
N GLY A 155 -5.39 -20.87 -3.10
CA GLY A 155 -5.66 -21.57 -4.35
C GLY A 155 -7.11 -21.44 -4.85
N ALA A 156 -7.95 -20.66 -4.19
CA ALA A 156 -9.35 -20.41 -4.55
C ALA A 156 -9.47 -19.29 -5.60
N GLN A 157 -8.92 -19.53 -6.80
CA GLN A 157 -8.80 -18.52 -7.87
C GLN A 157 -10.14 -17.92 -8.31
N ASP A 158 -11.22 -18.71 -8.34
CA ASP A 158 -12.55 -18.21 -8.73
C ASP A 158 -13.11 -17.21 -7.71
N ALA A 159 -12.96 -17.50 -6.41
CA ALA A 159 -13.35 -16.56 -5.36
C ALA A 159 -12.51 -15.28 -5.43
N ALA A 160 -11.21 -15.43 -5.66
CA ALA A 160 -10.29 -14.31 -5.78
C ALA A 160 -10.66 -13.37 -6.94
N ARG A 161 -10.97 -13.92 -8.12
CA ARG A 161 -11.52 -13.18 -9.26
C ARG A 161 -12.85 -12.51 -8.94
N GLY A 162 -13.73 -13.20 -8.21
CA GLY A 162 -15.00 -12.64 -7.73
C GLY A 162 -14.79 -11.37 -6.92
N TYR A 163 -13.90 -11.39 -5.93
CA TYR A 163 -13.60 -10.21 -5.12
C TYR A 163 -12.89 -9.09 -5.91
N ALA A 164 -11.90 -9.44 -6.75
CA ALA A 164 -11.20 -8.48 -7.59
C ALA A 164 -12.15 -7.78 -8.59
N SER A 165 -13.08 -8.53 -9.21
CA SER A 165 -14.08 -7.98 -10.13
C SER A 165 -15.04 -7.02 -9.42
N ARG A 166 -15.45 -7.33 -8.19
CA ARG A 166 -16.27 -6.42 -7.37
C ARG A 166 -15.51 -5.14 -7.04
N ALA A 167 -14.23 -5.25 -6.68
CA ALA A 167 -13.38 -4.09 -6.43
C ALA A 167 -13.20 -3.22 -7.69
N ARG A 168 -12.99 -3.85 -8.86
CA ARG A 168 -12.89 -3.17 -10.15
C ARG A 168 -14.16 -2.40 -10.50
N TRP A 169 -15.33 -2.99 -10.25
CA TRP A 169 -16.61 -2.32 -10.52
C TRP A 169 -16.77 -1.04 -9.70
N LEU A 170 -16.41 -1.07 -8.40
CA LEU A 170 -16.41 0.12 -7.54
C LEU A 170 -15.41 1.17 -8.01
N LEU A 171 -14.23 0.74 -8.46
CA LEU A 171 -13.19 1.62 -8.98
C LEU A 171 -13.65 2.34 -10.25
N LEU A 172 -14.25 1.61 -11.19
CA LEU A 172 -14.76 2.15 -12.43
C LEU A 172 -15.87 3.18 -12.18
N GLY A 173 -16.80 2.89 -11.25
CA GLY A 173 -17.84 3.85 -10.85
C GLY A 173 -17.26 5.16 -10.34
N LYS A 174 -16.23 5.10 -9.48
CA LYS A 174 -15.57 6.31 -8.97
C LYS A 174 -14.79 7.06 -10.05
N GLU A 175 -14.13 6.34 -10.95
CA GLU A 175 -13.45 6.95 -12.09
C GLU A 175 -14.45 7.70 -12.98
N THR A 176 -15.62 7.11 -13.27
CA THR A 176 -16.67 7.78 -14.05
C THR A 176 -17.22 9.02 -13.34
N ASP A 177 -17.42 8.96 -12.02
CA ASP A 177 -17.90 10.11 -11.24
C ASP A 177 -16.90 11.28 -11.29
N LEU A 178 -15.61 10.98 -11.10
CA LEU A 178 -14.56 11.99 -11.16
C LEU A 178 -14.37 12.54 -12.57
N ARG A 179 -14.45 11.67 -13.59
CA ARG A 179 -14.38 12.09 -14.98
C ARG A 179 -15.52 13.06 -15.32
N LEU A 180 -16.75 12.75 -14.91
CA LEU A 180 -17.90 13.66 -15.10
C LEU A 180 -17.68 15.01 -14.39
N LEU A 181 -17.14 15.00 -13.17
CA LEU A 181 -16.83 16.22 -12.42
C LEU A 181 -15.78 17.08 -13.15
N VAL A 182 -14.71 16.47 -13.64
CA VAL A 182 -13.67 17.19 -14.40
C VAL A 182 -14.20 17.65 -15.75
N GLU A 183 -14.99 16.84 -16.45
CA GLU A 183 -15.60 17.21 -17.73
C GLU A 183 -16.58 18.37 -17.60
N THR A 184 -17.38 18.41 -16.53
CA THR A 184 -18.34 19.49 -16.28
C THR A 184 -17.66 20.79 -15.85
N HIS A 185 -16.68 20.71 -14.94
CA HIS A 185 -16.09 21.91 -14.35
C HIS A 185 -14.81 22.39 -15.02
N LEU A 186 -13.97 21.50 -15.56
CA LEU A 186 -12.61 21.82 -16.01
C LEU A 186 -12.46 21.77 -17.53
N ARG A 187 -13.32 21.06 -18.27
CA ARG A 187 -13.27 21.04 -19.74
C ARG A 187 -13.26 22.45 -20.37
N PRO A 188 -14.06 23.44 -19.92
CA PRO A 188 -14.02 24.79 -20.47
C PRO A 188 -12.67 25.50 -20.22
N TYR A 189 -12.10 25.32 -19.02
CA TYR A 189 -10.83 25.92 -18.64
C TYR A 189 -9.64 25.27 -19.36
N VAL A 190 -9.64 23.93 -19.49
CA VAL A 190 -8.63 23.20 -20.25
C VAL A 190 -8.66 23.61 -21.72
N ARG A 191 -9.84 23.80 -22.30
CA ARG A 191 -10.00 24.36 -23.66
C ARG A 191 -9.39 25.75 -23.78
N GLN A 192 -9.74 26.66 -22.87
CA GLN A 192 -9.21 28.02 -22.86
C GLN A 192 -7.67 28.04 -22.70
N CYS A 193 -7.12 27.22 -21.80
CA CYS A 193 -5.67 27.12 -21.59
C CYS A 193 -4.96 26.57 -22.83
N ASN A 194 -5.51 25.51 -23.45
CA ASN A 194 -4.97 24.95 -24.69
C ASN A 194 -5.02 25.98 -25.83
N GLU A 195 -6.08 26.78 -25.93
CA GLU A 195 -6.20 27.84 -26.93
C GLU A 195 -5.12 28.91 -26.74
N VAL A 196 -4.88 29.33 -25.49
CA VAL A 196 -3.79 30.27 -25.15
C VAL A 196 -2.43 29.67 -25.50
N VAL A 197 -2.18 28.40 -25.18
CA VAL A 197 -0.92 27.72 -25.50
C VAL A 197 -0.72 27.61 -27.02
N ASN A 198 -1.75 27.24 -27.78
CA ASN A 198 -1.68 27.15 -29.23
C ASN A 198 -1.41 28.53 -29.87
N ARG A 199 -2.05 29.60 -29.37
CA ARG A 199 -1.78 30.99 -29.79
C ARG A 199 -0.35 31.41 -29.47
N LEU A 200 0.16 31.09 -28.28
CA LEU A 200 1.51 31.46 -27.85
C LEU A 200 2.62 30.67 -28.56
N THR A 201 2.36 29.41 -28.91
CA THR A 201 3.36 28.52 -29.49
C THR A 201 3.33 28.48 -31.03
N GLY A 202 2.32 29.07 -31.66
CA GLY A 202 2.10 28.98 -33.11
C GLY A 202 1.92 27.54 -33.61
N ARG A 203 1.68 26.59 -32.70
CA ARG A 203 1.49 25.17 -32.99
C ARG A 203 0.00 24.88 -33.07
N ASN A 204 -0.43 24.28 -34.18
CA ASN A 204 -1.78 23.70 -34.29
C ASN A 204 -1.92 22.35 -33.55
N THR A 205 -0.86 21.84 -32.91
CA THR A 205 -0.81 20.50 -32.29
C THR A 205 0.10 20.47 -31.04
N GLY A 206 -0.15 21.33 -30.05
CA GLY A 206 0.55 21.30 -28.77
C GLY A 206 0.19 20.06 -27.94
N CYS A 207 1.10 19.08 -27.87
CA CYS A 207 0.91 17.78 -27.22
C CYS A 207 1.64 17.70 -25.87
N LEU A 208 0.89 17.75 -24.76
CA LEU A 208 1.36 17.45 -23.41
C LEU A 208 0.28 16.67 -22.63
N SER A 209 0.18 15.35 -22.86
CA SER A 209 -0.52 14.45 -21.94
C SER A 209 0.39 13.30 -21.53
N ALA A 210 0.22 12.84 -20.29
CA ALA A 210 0.91 11.71 -19.70
C ALA A 210 0.42 10.35 -20.23
N LYS A 211 -0.74 10.26 -20.89
CA LYS A 211 -1.26 9.03 -21.52
C LYS A 211 -0.93 8.92 -23.02
N LEU A 212 0.36 9.04 -23.37
CA LEU A 212 0.78 8.79 -24.76
C LEU A 212 0.95 7.28 -25.01
N SER A 213 0.34 6.78 -26.10
CA SER A 213 0.68 5.48 -26.71
C SER A 213 2.20 5.35 -26.91
N ASN A 214 2.76 4.22 -26.47
CA ASN A 214 4.19 3.89 -26.48
C ASN A 214 4.88 4.06 -27.84
N ALA A 215 4.14 4.05 -28.95
CA ALA A 215 4.71 4.22 -30.28
C ALA A 215 5.12 5.68 -30.60
N LYS A 216 4.53 6.68 -29.94
CA LYS A 216 4.78 8.12 -30.22
C LYS A 216 5.70 8.80 -29.20
N SER A 217 6.02 8.15 -28.08
CA SER A 217 6.89 8.70 -27.01
C SER A 217 8.38 8.77 -27.43
N GLN A 218 8.84 7.89 -28.32
CA GLN A 218 10.22 7.85 -28.79
C GLN A 218 10.65 9.08 -29.62
N GLY A 219 9.69 9.75 -30.29
CA GLY A 219 9.97 10.99 -31.03
C GLY A 219 10.18 12.20 -30.12
N LEU A 220 9.45 12.27 -28.99
CA LEU A 220 9.47 13.39 -28.04
C LEU A 220 10.71 13.41 -27.14
N GLN A 221 11.31 12.26 -26.82
CA GLN A 221 12.56 12.20 -26.05
C GLN A 221 13.76 12.81 -26.80
N LYS A 222 13.74 12.80 -28.13
CA LYS A 222 14.79 13.47 -28.94
C LYS A 222 14.67 15.00 -28.91
N LEU A 223 13.46 15.53 -28.71
CA LEU A 223 13.17 16.98 -28.71
C LEU A 223 13.28 17.64 -27.33
N THR A 224 13.23 16.87 -26.24
CA THR A 224 13.16 17.39 -24.86
C THR A 224 14.50 17.36 -24.11
N LYS A 225 15.56 16.79 -24.69
CA LYS A 225 16.93 16.83 -24.15
C LYS A 225 17.44 18.22 -23.73
N PRO A 226 17.05 19.36 -24.33
CA PRO A 226 17.53 20.68 -23.90
C PRO A 226 16.83 21.23 -22.63
N PHE A 227 15.65 20.72 -22.26
CA PHE A 227 14.81 21.32 -21.21
C PHE A 227 15.00 20.69 -19.82
N GLY A 228 15.77 19.62 -19.71
CA GLY A 228 15.91 18.78 -18.52
C GLY A 228 16.67 19.36 -17.32
N LYS A 229 16.91 20.68 -17.25
CA LYS A 229 17.57 21.32 -16.09
C LYS A 229 16.67 22.27 -15.29
N ALA A 230 15.45 22.58 -15.76
CA ALA A 230 14.63 23.64 -15.15
C ALA A 230 13.41 23.16 -14.34
N PHE A 231 13.03 21.88 -14.40
CA PHE A 231 11.92 21.36 -13.60
C PHE A 231 12.42 20.76 -12.28
N SER A 232 13.00 21.63 -11.44
CA SER A 232 13.17 21.35 -10.02
C SER A 232 12.23 22.26 -9.23
N SER A 233 11.45 21.63 -8.35
CA SER A 233 10.96 22.19 -7.10
C SER A 233 10.20 23.53 -7.13
N THR A 234 8.94 23.54 -7.57
CA THR A 234 7.90 24.33 -6.87
C THR A 234 6.50 23.86 -7.29
N SER A 235 5.77 23.23 -6.36
CA SER A 235 4.34 22.94 -6.53
C SER A 235 3.56 24.24 -6.26
N THR A 236 3.49 25.14 -7.24
CA THR A 236 2.66 26.33 -7.15
C THR A 236 1.19 25.95 -7.36
N ARG A 237 0.41 26.00 -6.27
CA ARG A 237 -1.06 26.06 -6.33
C ARG A 237 -1.46 27.20 -7.26
N LEU A 238 -2.06 26.88 -8.40
CA LEU A 238 -2.74 27.88 -9.23
C LEU A 238 -3.97 28.37 -8.45
N LYS A 239 -3.96 29.64 -8.02
CA LYS A 239 -5.20 30.35 -7.69
C LYS A 239 -5.93 30.63 -8.99
N LEU A 240 -7.22 30.28 -9.08
CA LEU A 240 -8.06 30.64 -10.22
C LEU A 240 -8.05 32.16 -10.40
N PRO A 241 -7.68 32.70 -11.58
CA PRO A 241 -7.82 34.12 -11.86
C PRO A 241 -9.28 34.44 -12.17
N SER A 242 -9.83 35.42 -11.46
CA SER A 242 -11.10 36.08 -11.77
C SER A 242 -10.85 37.14 -12.85
N HIS A 243 -10.93 36.77 -14.13
CA HIS A 243 -11.00 37.76 -15.21
C HIS A 243 -12.19 37.46 -16.15
N PRO A 244 -12.89 38.50 -16.63
CA PRO A 244 -14.08 38.33 -17.44
C PRO A 244 -13.70 37.84 -18.84
N VAL A 245 -14.45 36.85 -19.32
CA VAL A 245 -14.30 36.24 -20.65
C VAL A 245 -14.69 37.27 -21.71
N ASN A 246 -13.73 37.71 -22.53
CA ASN A 246 -14.02 38.49 -23.73
C ASN A 246 -14.59 37.53 -24.79
N LYS A 247 -15.89 37.66 -25.06
CA LYS A 247 -16.59 37.00 -26.16
C LYS A 247 -16.29 37.77 -27.44
N ASP A 248 -15.28 37.36 -28.18
CA ASP A 248 -15.19 37.64 -29.62
C ASP A 248 -14.07 36.78 -30.22
N LEU A 249 -14.42 35.59 -30.72
CA LEU A 249 -13.66 34.91 -31.77
C LEU A 249 -14.59 33.87 -32.42
N SER A 250 -14.70 33.94 -33.75
CA SER A 250 -15.60 33.18 -34.61
C SER A 250 -15.58 31.66 -34.34
N THR A 251 -16.69 31.17 -33.80
CA THR A 251 -16.94 29.77 -33.37
C THR A 251 -16.88 28.73 -34.50
N GLU A 252 -17.06 29.14 -35.76
CA GLU A 252 -17.25 28.20 -36.89
C GLU A 252 -15.93 27.64 -37.46
N LYS A 253 -14.84 28.40 -37.46
CA LYS A 253 -13.51 27.91 -37.92
C LYS A 253 -12.80 27.04 -36.88
N LEU A 254 -13.20 27.14 -35.62
CA LEU A 254 -12.69 26.33 -34.51
C LEU A 254 -13.31 24.93 -34.53
N GLN A 255 -14.63 24.82 -34.74
CA GLN A 255 -15.32 23.52 -34.82
C GLN A 255 -14.77 22.60 -35.93
N GLN A 256 -14.43 23.15 -37.10
CA GLN A 256 -13.92 22.33 -38.22
C GLN A 256 -12.48 21.83 -38.06
N ALA A 257 -11.64 22.50 -37.25
CA ALA A 257 -10.30 22.00 -36.91
C ALA A 257 -10.34 20.97 -35.76
N GLU A 258 -11.40 21.02 -34.95
CA GLU A 258 -11.62 20.23 -33.74
C GLU A 258 -12.21 18.83 -34.01
N GLU A 259 -12.92 18.62 -35.12
CA GLU A 259 -13.45 17.31 -35.55
C GLU A 259 -12.39 16.33 -36.09
N SER A 260 -11.09 16.66 -35.94
CA SER A 260 -10.04 15.66 -36.12
C SER A 260 -9.97 14.76 -34.89
N SER A 261 -10.08 13.44 -35.07
CA SER A 261 -10.04 12.44 -33.98
C SER A 261 -8.81 12.56 -33.05
N SER A 262 -7.74 13.19 -33.52
CA SER A 262 -6.54 13.50 -32.74
C SER A 262 -6.72 14.62 -31.70
N SER A 263 -7.57 15.62 -31.96
CA SER A 263 -7.80 16.75 -31.06
C SER A 263 -8.70 16.36 -29.88
N GLU A 264 -9.73 15.55 -30.16
CA GLU A 264 -10.64 15.02 -29.13
C GLU A 264 -9.92 14.03 -28.20
N LEU A 265 -9.12 13.12 -28.76
CA LEU A 265 -8.28 12.21 -27.98
C LEU A 265 -7.30 12.97 -27.05
N TYR A 266 -6.75 14.10 -27.51
CA TYR A 266 -5.88 14.94 -26.71
C TYR A 266 -6.62 15.60 -25.55
N LEU A 267 -7.80 16.16 -25.81
CA LEU A 267 -8.62 16.78 -24.77
C LEU A 267 -9.01 15.74 -23.69
N ASP A 268 -9.41 14.55 -24.11
CA ASP A 268 -9.74 13.43 -23.21
C ASP A 268 -8.55 12.97 -22.36
N ASN A 269 -7.36 12.99 -22.95
CA ASN A 269 -6.10 12.69 -22.29
C ASN A 269 -5.72 13.76 -21.24
N CYS A 270 -5.88 15.05 -21.56
CA CYS A 270 -5.68 16.15 -20.61
C CYS A 270 -6.69 16.12 -19.46
N ILE A 271 -7.96 15.82 -19.76
CA ILE A 271 -9.02 15.64 -18.76
C ILE A 271 -8.66 14.45 -17.85
N SER A 272 -8.19 13.34 -18.42
CA SER A 272 -7.74 12.18 -17.65
C SER A 272 -6.59 12.50 -16.72
N ASP A 273 -5.62 13.31 -17.15
CA ASP A 273 -4.48 13.71 -16.33
C ASP A 273 -4.91 14.64 -15.19
N GLU A 274 -5.92 15.49 -15.43
CA GLU A 274 -6.44 16.43 -14.43
C GLU A 274 -7.20 15.72 -13.31
N ILE A 275 -7.86 14.57 -13.60
CA ILE A 275 -8.48 13.73 -12.57
C ILE A 275 -7.48 13.44 -11.45
N PHE A 276 -6.29 12.97 -11.80
CA PHE A 276 -5.26 12.53 -10.84
C PHE A 276 -4.55 13.67 -10.11
N ARG A 277 -4.75 14.93 -10.50
CA ARG A 277 -4.24 16.10 -9.77
C ARG A 277 -5.13 16.49 -8.59
N THR A 278 -6.36 16.00 -8.54
CA THR A 278 -7.28 16.23 -7.41
C THR A 278 -6.94 15.30 -6.24
N LYS A 279 -7.31 15.69 -5.00
CA LYS A 279 -7.14 14.84 -3.81
C LYS A 279 -7.85 13.49 -3.97
N GLU A 280 -9.06 13.51 -4.54
CA GLU A 280 -9.84 12.30 -4.84
C GLU A 280 -9.21 11.46 -5.96
N GLY A 281 -8.53 12.10 -6.91
CA GLY A 281 -7.77 11.42 -7.96
C GLY A 281 -6.50 10.73 -7.46
N ILE A 282 -5.74 11.36 -6.55
CA ILE A 282 -4.60 10.72 -5.88
C ILE A 282 -5.07 9.48 -5.12
N ARG A 283 -6.22 9.60 -4.45
CA ARG A 283 -6.87 8.47 -3.77
C ARG A 283 -7.30 7.37 -4.75
N LEU A 284 -7.90 7.74 -5.88
CA LEU A 284 -8.25 6.80 -6.95
C LEU A 284 -7.01 6.08 -7.49
N ALA A 285 -5.90 6.81 -7.70
CA ALA A 285 -4.63 6.21 -8.13
C ALA A 285 -4.09 5.22 -7.09
N PHE A 286 -4.17 5.54 -5.80
CA PHE A 286 -3.77 4.62 -4.74
C PHE A 286 -4.59 3.31 -4.76
N LEU A 287 -5.92 3.42 -4.88
CA LEU A 287 -6.80 2.26 -4.97
C LEU A 287 -6.58 1.46 -6.26
N SER A 288 -6.32 2.16 -7.37
CA SER A 288 -6.00 1.55 -8.67
C SER A 288 -4.69 0.76 -8.59
N CYS A 289 -3.65 1.32 -7.96
CA CYS A 289 -2.39 0.62 -7.71
C CYS A 289 -2.63 -0.70 -6.95
N ARG A 290 -3.40 -0.66 -5.84
CA ARG A 290 -3.71 -1.85 -5.05
C ARG A 290 -4.51 -2.89 -5.86
N TYR A 291 -5.47 -2.45 -6.67
CA TYR A 291 -6.21 -3.34 -7.57
C TYR A 291 -5.27 -4.04 -8.57
N TRP A 292 -4.45 -3.28 -9.28
CA TRP A 292 -3.52 -3.84 -10.28
C TRP A 292 -2.42 -4.72 -9.67
N SER A 293 -1.99 -4.42 -8.44
CA SER A 293 -1.07 -5.28 -7.68
C SER A 293 -1.71 -6.62 -7.31
N THR A 294 -3.00 -6.62 -6.97
CA THR A 294 -3.79 -7.84 -6.73
C THR A 294 -3.97 -8.64 -8.02
N GLU A 295 -4.35 -7.97 -9.11
CA GLU A 295 -4.48 -8.60 -10.45
C GLU A 295 -3.14 -9.22 -10.89
N THR A 296 -2.02 -8.54 -10.64
CA THR A 296 -0.68 -9.06 -10.91
C THR A 296 -0.43 -10.38 -10.17
N ARG A 297 -0.79 -10.46 -8.89
CA ARG A 297 -0.66 -11.69 -8.10
C ARG A 297 -1.55 -12.81 -8.62
N LEU A 298 -2.79 -12.50 -9.03
CA LEU A 298 -3.70 -13.48 -9.64
C LEU A 298 -3.12 -14.06 -10.93
N ARG A 299 -2.70 -13.20 -11.88
CA ARG A 299 -2.09 -13.65 -13.14
C ARG A 299 -0.80 -14.43 -12.92
N ALA A 300 0.02 -14.00 -11.96
CA ALA A 300 1.23 -14.71 -11.60
C ALA A 300 0.95 -16.11 -11.01
N ALA A 301 -0.12 -16.26 -10.21
CA ALA A 301 -0.55 -17.55 -9.67
C ALA A 301 -1.06 -18.51 -10.77
N GLU A 302 -1.60 -17.96 -11.85
CA GLU A 302 -2.02 -18.72 -13.05
C GLU A 302 -0.86 -18.97 -14.05
N ASN A 303 0.37 -18.58 -13.70
CA ASN A 303 1.56 -18.64 -14.55
C ASN A 303 1.47 -17.79 -15.84
N LEU A 304 0.59 -16.79 -15.87
CA LEU A 304 0.44 -15.83 -16.97
C LEU A 304 1.43 -14.66 -16.79
N TYR A 305 2.73 -14.94 -16.81
CA TYR A 305 3.76 -13.96 -16.40
C TYR A 305 3.87 -12.73 -17.30
N VAL A 306 3.57 -12.85 -18.60
CA VAL A 306 3.59 -11.71 -19.53
C VAL A 306 2.46 -10.74 -19.21
N GLU A 307 1.25 -11.27 -18.99
CA GLU A 307 0.10 -10.44 -18.61
C GLU A 307 0.27 -9.87 -17.20
N ALA A 308 0.87 -10.65 -16.28
CA ALA A 308 1.21 -10.18 -14.95
C ALA A 308 2.22 -9.03 -15.01
N LEU A 309 3.18 -9.05 -15.94
CA LEU A 309 4.14 -7.98 -16.14
C LEU A 309 3.44 -6.69 -16.59
N ASP A 310 2.47 -6.79 -17.50
CA ASP A 310 1.68 -5.63 -17.94
C ASP A 310 0.89 -5.03 -16.77
N THR A 311 0.22 -5.87 -15.97
CA THR A 311 -0.52 -5.38 -14.79
C THR A 311 0.41 -4.80 -13.72
N ALA A 312 1.61 -5.35 -13.55
CA ALA A 312 2.62 -4.83 -12.62
C ALA A 312 3.15 -3.45 -13.07
N ALA A 313 3.35 -3.27 -14.37
CA ALA A 313 3.74 -1.98 -14.93
C ALA A 313 2.65 -0.92 -14.71
N ILE A 314 1.38 -1.29 -14.88
CA ILE A 314 0.24 -0.41 -14.58
C ILE A 314 0.17 -0.09 -13.08
N ALA A 315 0.37 -1.08 -12.20
CA ALA A 315 0.43 -0.85 -10.76
C ALA A 315 1.57 0.11 -10.38
N CYS A 316 2.74 -0.04 -10.99
CA CYS A 316 3.88 0.85 -10.80
C CYS A 316 3.60 2.30 -11.22
N TYR A 317 2.90 2.48 -12.36
CA TYR A 317 2.47 3.80 -12.81
C TYR A 317 1.54 4.48 -11.79
N PHE A 318 0.53 3.76 -11.31
CA PHE A 318 -0.40 4.29 -10.31
C PHE A 318 0.24 4.52 -8.94
N ALA A 319 1.21 3.69 -8.54
CA ALA A 319 2.00 3.91 -7.32
C ALA A 319 2.79 5.24 -7.41
N ALA A 320 3.44 5.49 -8.56
CA ALA A 320 4.19 6.70 -8.79
C ALA A 320 3.29 7.94 -8.82
N LEU A 321 2.08 7.84 -9.37
CA LEU A 321 1.08 8.91 -9.33
C LEU A 321 0.57 9.21 -7.92
N ALA A 322 0.27 8.17 -7.15
CA ALA A 322 -0.38 8.31 -5.85
C ALA A 322 0.59 8.78 -4.76
N SER A 323 1.80 8.23 -4.74
CA SER A 323 2.76 8.40 -3.64
C SER A 323 4.07 9.04 -4.08
N GLY A 324 4.29 9.21 -5.38
CA GLY A 324 5.51 9.74 -5.95
C GLY A 324 6.49 8.66 -6.41
N PRO A 325 7.43 9.01 -7.31
CA PRO A 325 8.34 8.07 -7.96
C PRO A 325 9.40 7.49 -7.01
N THR A 326 9.69 8.17 -5.90
CA THR A 326 10.70 7.74 -4.91
C THR A 326 10.07 7.11 -3.66
N SER A 327 8.77 6.80 -3.70
CA SER A 327 8.04 6.27 -2.55
C SER A 327 8.26 4.77 -2.34
N MET A 328 8.01 4.31 -1.11
CA MET A 328 8.01 2.89 -0.76
C MET A 328 7.01 2.08 -1.60
N SER A 329 5.82 2.64 -1.86
CA SER A 329 4.82 1.97 -2.71
C SER A 329 5.37 1.73 -4.12
N THR A 330 6.05 2.70 -4.72
CA THR A 330 6.68 2.54 -6.05
C THR A 330 7.83 1.55 -6.01
N CYS A 331 8.61 1.54 -4.93
CA CYS A 331 9.70 0.57 -4.70
C CYS A 331 9.18 -0.88 -4.76
N LEU A 332 8.09 -1.18 -4.05
CA LEU A 332 7.46 -2.50 -4.04
C LEU A 332 7.01 -2.94 -5.45
N GLN A 333 6.41 -2.02 -6.22
CA GLN A 333 5.98 -2.35 -7.59
C GLN A 333 7.17 -2.55 -8.54
N LEU A 334 8.27 -1.81 -8.38
CA LEU A 334 9.49 -2.03 -9.16
C LEU A 334 10.12 -3.39 -8.87
N TYR A 335 10.11 -3.83 -7.61
CA TYR A 335 10.53 -5.19 -7.28
C TYR A 335 9.64 -6.23 -7.97
N ALA A 336 8.31 -6.08 -7.91
CA ALA A 336 7.38 -6.97 -8.59
C ALA A 336 7.64 -7.05 -10.10
N VAL A 337 7.80 -5.90 -10.76
CA VAL A 337 8.15 -5.81 -12.20
C VAL A 337 9.47 -6.53 -12.47
N SER A 338 10.51 -6.31 -11.66
CA SER A 338 11.82 -6.93 -11.86
C SER A 338 11.77 -8.45 -11.74
N LYS A 339 11.02 -8.97 -10.77
CA LYS A 339 10.78 -10.41 -10.60
C LYS A 339 10.05 -10.99 -11.81
N LEU A 340 9.02 -10.31 -12.30
CA LEU A 340 8.24 -10.76 -13.46
C LEU A 340 9.03 -10.66 -14.78
N LEU A 341 9.95 -9.71 -14.92
CA LEU A 341 10.86 -9.67 -16.08
C LEU A 341 11.72 -10.95 -16.16
N ILE A 342 12.20 -11.43 -15.00
CA ILE A 342 12.97 -12.69 -14.93
C ILE A 342 12.07 -13.89 -15.24
N LEU A 343 10.89 -13.97 -14.60
CA LEU A 343 9.98 -15.11 -14.76
C LEU A 343 9.36 -15.21 -16.16
N SER A 344 9.08 -14.07 -16.80
CA SER A 344 8.48 -14.03 -18.14
C SER A 344 9.47 -14.28 -19.27
N MET A 345 10.78 -14.10 -19.02
CA MET A 345 11.86 -14.18 -20.02
C MET A 345 11.66 -13.28 -21.26
N VAL A 346 10.79 -12.26 -21.17
CA VAL A 346 10.47 -11.35 -22.29
C VAL A 346 11.62 -10.39 -22.58
N SER A 347 12.38 -10.02 -21.56
CA SER A 347 13.46 -9.03 -21.62
C SER A 347 14.79 -9.69 -21.23
N PRO A 348 15.93 -9.25 -21.80
CA PRO A 348 17.20 -9.79 -21.40
C PRO A 348 17.50 -9.42 -19.94
N GLU A 349 18.10 -10.38 -19.25
CA GLU A 349 18.43 -10.39 -17.83
C GLU A 349 19.04 -9.08 -17.28
N PRO A 350 19.95 -8.38 -17.98
CA PRO A 350 20.51 -7.12 -17.48
C PRO A 350 19.48 -6.03 -17.21
N HIS A 351 18.36 -5.99 -17.95
CA HIS A 351 17.30 -5.02 -17.69
C HIS A 351 16.57 -5.32 -16.38
N ALA A 352 16.28 -6.58 -16.10
CA ALA A 352 15.65 -6.96 -14.84
C ALA A 352 16.55 -6.60 -13.65
N VAL A 353 17.85 -6.89 -13.75
CA VAL A 353 18.86 -6.51 -12.75
C VAL A 353 18.92 -4.98 -12.58
N SER A 354 18.86 -4.21 -13.66
CA SER A 354 18.83 -2.74 -13.57
C SER A 354 17.61 -2.23 -12.79
N VAL A 355 16.43 -2.81 -13.03
CA VAL A 355 15.20 -2.45 -12.30
C VAL A 355 15.30 -2.86 -10.83
N MET A 356 15.86 -4.04 -10.53
CA MET A 356 16.14 -4.47 -9.15
C MET A 356 17.04 -3.49 -8.41
N LEU A 357 18.15 -3.08 -9.04
CA LEU A 357 19.09 -2.12 -8.44
C LEU A 357 18.42 -0.77 -8.19
N GLN A 358 17.52 -0.33 -9.07
CA GLN A 358 16.73 0.87 -8.84
C GLN A 358 15.80 0.73 -7.64
N ALA A 359 15.07 -0.39 -7.53
CA ALA A 359 14.23 -0.68 -6.37
C ALA A 359 15.05 -0.73 -5.08
N GLN A 360 16.21 -1.39 -5.09
CA GLN A 360 17.14 -1.46 -3.95
C GLN A 360 17.66 -0.09 -3.53
N ASN A 361 17.99 0.78 -4.49
CA ASN A 361 18.40 2.15 -4.21
C ASN A 361 17.29 2.97 -3.51
N MET A 362 16.03 2.76 -3.92
CA MET A 362 14.87 3.41 -3.30
C MET A 362 14.60 2.87 -1.89
N LEU A 363 14.71 1.56 -1.68
CA LEU A 363 14.59 0.94 -0.36
C LEU A 363 15.66 1.48 0.59
N ARG A 364 16.93 1.53 0.15
CA ARG A 364 18.03 2.13 0.92
C ARG A 364 17.72 3.57 1.32
N GLY A 365 17.20 4.38 0.40
CA GLY A 365 16.78 5.76 0.70
C GLY A 365 15.70 5.82 1.78
N THR A 366 14.73 4.91 1.73
CA THR A 366 13.65 4.79 2.73
C THR A 366 14.19 4.41 4.11
N ILE A 367 15.11 3.46 4.18
CA ILE A 367 15.77 3.04 5.43
C ILE A 367 16.58 4.19 6.03
N ILE A 368 17.34 4.92 5.21
CA ILE A 368 18.10 6.09 5.65
C ILE A 368 17.17 7.15 6.23
N GLN A 369 16.03 7.42 5.58
CA GLN A 369 15.03 8.37 6.10
C GLN A 369 14.42 7.90 7.43
N PHE A 370 14.15 6.60 7.58
CA PHE A 370 13.60 6.04 8.83
C PHE A 370 14.57 6.22 10.01
N TYR A 371 15.86 5.92 9.82
CA TYR A 371 16.89 6.05 10.87
C TYR A 371 17.49 7.46 10.99
N ALA A 372 17.11 8.42 10.14
CA ALA A 372 17.69 9.76 10.17
C ALA A 372 17.61 10.45 11.56
N PRO A 373 16.48 10.41 12.29
CA PRO A 373 16.42 11.00 13.64
C PRO A 373 17.40 10.38 14.62
N TYR A 374 17.62 9.06 14.52
CA TYR A 374 18.56 8.32 15.37
C TYR A 374 20.00 8.72 15.09
N VAL A 375 20.40 8.77 13.81
CA VAL A 375 21.74 9.19 13.39
C VAL A 375 22.02 10.65 13.76
N ILE A 376 21.04 11.54 13.57
CA ILE A 376 21.17 12.95 13.92
C ILE A 376 21.37 13.11 15.44
N GLY A 377 20.64 12.36 16.27
CA GLY A 377 20.81 12.38 17.72
C GLY A 377 22.23 11.99 18.16
N ILE A 378 22.79 10.94 17.54
CA ILE A 378 24.17 10.51 17.80
C ILE A 378 25.18 11.58 17.34
N GLN A 379 24.98 12.19 16.17
CA GLN A 379 25.87 13.24 15.67
C GLN A 379 25.92 14.46 16.60
N HIS A 380 24.78 14.86 17.17
CA HIS A 380 24.75 15.94 18.16
C HIS A 380 25.52 15.54 19.42
N TYR A 381 25.32 14.32 19.93
CA TYR A 381 26.08 13.81 21.07
C TYR A 381 27.60 13.83 20.83
N CYS A 382 28.05 13.38 19.66
CA CYS A 382 29.47 13.40 19.29
C CYS A 382 30.02 14.82 19.23
N THR A 383 29.23 15.77 18.71
CA THR A 383 29.64 17.18 18.61
C THR A 383 29.75 17.84 19.99
N ASP A 384 28.83 17.53 20.89
CA ASP A 384 28.81 18.11 22.24
C ASP A 384 29.90 17.55 23.15
N ASN A 385 30.23 16.25 23.01
CA ASN A 385 31.15 15.55 23.92
C ASN A 385 32.52 15.26 23.32
N ASN A 386 32.76 15.56 22.03
CA ASN A 386 34.00 15.25 21.30
C ASN A 386 34.47 13.79 21.44
N CYS A 387 33.56 12.84 21.59
CA CYS A 387 33.85 11.42 21.69
C CYS A 387 32.87 10.58 20.87
N GLU A 388 33.31 9.39 20.46
CA GLU A 388 32.43 8.39 19.87
C GLU A 388 31.59 7.71 20.97
N PRO A 389 30.32 7.39 20.69
CA PRO A 389 29.43 6.80 21.69
C PRO A 389 29.78 5.33 21.94
N ASP A 390 29.94 4.96 23.21
CA ASP A 390 30.05 3.56 23.63
C ASP A 390 28.75 2.76 23.38
N SER A 391 28.85 1.43 23.35
CA SER A 391 27.70 0.52 23.15
C SER A 391 26.54 0.78 24.13
N GLN A 392 26.83 1.15 25.38
CA GLN A 392 25.80 1.51 26.37
C GLN A 392 25.04 2.80 25.99
N ILE A 393 25.73 3.79 25.41
CA ILE A 393 25.13 5.06 24.98
C ILE A 393 24.26 4.81 23.74
N LEU A 394 24.77 4.06 22.77
CA LEU A 394 24.02 3.66 21.57
C LEU A 394 22.73 2.92 21.92
N SER A 395 22.80 2.01 22.90
CA SER A 395 21.64 1.27 23.42
C SER A 395 20.59 2.20 24.03
N LYS A 396 21.00 3.24 24.76
CA LYS A 396 20.09 4.25 25.32
C LYS A 396 19.40 5.06 24.21
N PHE A 397 20.15 5.56 23.23
CA PHE A 397 19.59 6.28 22.09
C PHE A 397 18.63 5.40 21.29
N MET A 398 18.95 4.11 21.10
CA MET A 398 18.08 3.19 20.37
C MET A 398 16.78 2.94 21.13
N ALA A 399 16.85 2.78 22.45
CA ALA A 399 15.66 2.64 23.28
C ALA A 399 14.76 3.88 23.21
N GLU A 400 15.34 5.08 23.16
CA GLU A 400 14.59 6.34 22.96
C GLU A 400 13.98 6.45 21.57
N PHE A 401 14.73 6.09 20.52
CA PHE A 401 14.23 6.03 19.16
C PHE A 401 13.04 5.06 19.04
N GLN A 402 13.16 3.85 19.59
CA GLN A 402 12.06 2.88 19.61
C GLN A 402 10.86 3.36 20.44
N ARG A 403 11.09 4.08 21.55
CA ARG A 403 9.98 4.72 22.29
C ARG A 403 9.28 5.78 21.45
N SER A 404 10.03 6.56 20.67
CA SER A 404 9.47 7.56 19.75
C SER A 404 8.69 6.90 18.60
N ASP A 405 9.25 5.84 18.00
CA ASP A 405 8.56 5.04 16.97
C ASP A 405 7.26 4.43 17.51
N ARG A 406 7.26 3.94 18.75
CA ARG A 406 6.05 3.45 19.43
C ARG A 406 4.99 4.52 19.70
N ARG A 407 5.36 5.81 19.68
CA ARG A 407 4.42 6.94 19.85
C ARG A 407 3.85 7.45 18.53
N ARG A 408 4.35 6.98 17.37
CA ARG A 408 3.69 7.25 16.09
C ARG A 408 2.29 6.69 16.11
N GLU A 409 1.39 7.28 15.31
CA GLU A 409 0.05 6.73 15.12
C GLU A 409 0.17 5.24 14.79
N GLU A 410 -0.51 4.40 15.57
CA GLU A 410 -0.38 2.94 15.47
C GLU A 410 -0.58 2.44 14.03
N ASP A 411 -1.41 3.16 13.29
CA ASP A 411 -1.86 2.86 11.94
C ASP A 411 -0.78 3.10 10.91
N GLU A 412 -0.12 4.26 10.99
CA GLU A 412 1.00 4.60 10.12
C GLU A 412 2.18 3.66 10.37
N ARG A 413 2.43 3.34 11.64
CA ARG A 413 3.48 2.40 12.03
C ARG A 413 3.20 1.00 11.48
N LEU A 414 1.98 0.49 11.66
CA LEU A 414 1.59 -0.84 11.17
C LEU A 414 1.60 -0.90 9.64
N ALA A 415 1.13 0.13 8.95
CA ALA A 415 1.16 0.20 7.49
C ALA A 415 2.60 0.20 6.96
N PHE A 416 3.48 1.02 7.55
CA PHE A 416 4.89 1.07 7.16
C PHE A 416 5.61 -0.27 7.40
N ARG A 417 5.41 -0.89 8.58
CA ARG A 417 6.00 -2.21 8.88
C ARG A 417 5.49 -3.30 7.95
N ALA A 418 4.21 -3.27 7.56
CA ALA A 418 3.67 -4.19 6.56
C ALA A 418 4.34 -4.01 5.19
N ASP A 419 4.54 -2.76 4.74
CA ASP A 419 5.23 -2.48 3.48
C ASP A 419 6.72 -2.89 3.54
N ILE A 420 7.40 -2.73 4.68
CA ILE A 420 8.78 -3.25 4.90
C ILE A 420 8.81 -4.78 4.85
N LYS A 421 7.83 -5.45 5.46
CA LYS A 421 7.72 -6.91 5.43
C LYS A 421 7.48 -7.44 4.01
N GLU A 422 6.67 -6.74 3.23
CA GLU A 422 6.50 -7.02 1.80
C GLU A 422 7.82 -6.81 1.02
N ALA A 423 8.56 -5.74 1.31
CA ALA A 423 9.87 -5.50 0.71
C ALA A 423 10.88 -6.61 1.05
N ILE A 424 10.89 -7.13 2.28
CA ILE A 424 11.77 -8.24 2.68
C ILE A 424 11.56 -9.45 1.74
N GLN A 425 10.31 -9.79 1.41
CA GLN A 425 10.03 -10.91 0.49
C GLN A 425 10.66 -10.71 -0.89
N TYR A 426 10.69 -9.47 -1.40
CA TYR A 426 11.36 -9.13 -2.65
C TYR A 426 12.88 -9.04 -2.54
N VAL A 427 13.39 -8.51 -1.42
CA VAL A 427 14.83 -8.39 -1.17
C VAL A 427 15.47 -9.77 -1.05
N LEU A 428 14.83 -10.74 -0.42
CA LEU A 428 15.32 -12.12 -0.36
C LEU A 428 15.55 -12.71 -1.76
N PHE A 429 14.62 -12.50 -2.68
CA PHE A 429 14.79 -12.88 -4.09
C PHE A 429 15.92 -12.10 -4.77
N THR A 430 16.06 -10.80 -4.46
CA THR A 430 17.10 -9.93 -5.02
C THR A 430 18.50 -10.31 -4.54
N VAL A 431 18.67 -10.71 -3.27
CA VAL A 431 19.94 -11.12 -2.70
C VAL A 431 20.51 -12.33 -3.44
N ASP A 432 19.70 -13.38 -3.66
CA ASP A 432 20.09 -14.58 -4.41
C ASP A 432 20.53 -14.22 -5.84
N TYR A 433 19.84 -13.27 -6.47
CA TYR A 433 20.16 -12.83 -7.82
C TYR A 433 21.47 -12.03 -7.89
N LEU A 434 21.64 -11.05 -6.99
CA LEU A 434 22.84 -10.22 -6.95
C LEU A 434 24.08 -11.04 -6.60
N GLU A 435 23.93 -12.04 -5.73
CA GLU A 435 24.99 -12.98 -5.38
C GLU A 435 25.53 -13.70 -6.62
N ARG A 436 24.64 -14.28 -7.43
CA ARG A 436 25.01 -15.00 -8.66
C ARG A 436 25.62 -14.10 -9.72
N HIS A 437 25.10 -12.88 -9.86
CA HIS A 437 25.44 -11.99 -10.97
C HIS A 437 26.70 -11.15 -10.73
N TYR A 438 26.96 -10.75 -9.49
CA TYR A 438 28.07 -9.85 -9.14
C TYR A 438 29.06 -10.44 -8.13
N GLY A 439 28.68 -11.51 -7.42
CA GLY A 439 29.49 -12.14 -6.38
C GLY A 439 29.46 -11.42 -5.03
N HIS A 440 29.98 -12.09 -4.01
CA HIS A 440 29.85 -11.68 -2.60
C HIS A 440 30.58 -10.39 -2.21
N LYS A 441 31.55 -9.95 -3.01
CA LYS A 441 32.35 -8.74 -2.74
C LYS A 441 31.80 -7.49 -3.41
N ALA A 442 30.74 -7.63 -4.20
CA ALA A 442 30.16 -6.50 -4.92
C ALA A 442 29.44 -5.55 -3.96
N LYS A 443 29.64 -4.24 -4.14
CA LYS A 443 28.97 -3.19 -3.38
C LYS A 443 27.45 -3.40 -3.30
N CYS A 444 26.80 -3.67 -4.43
CA CYS A 444 25.36 -3.83 -4.50
C CYS A 444 24.85 -5.01 -3.67
N PHE A 445 25.61 -6.10 -3.63
CA PHE A 445 25.27 -7.28 -2.82
C PHE A 445 25.43 -6.99 -1.33
N VAL A 446 26.57 -6.43 -0.91
CA VAL A 446 26.83 -6.11 0.51
C VAL A 446 25.79 -5.12 1.04
N GLU A 447 25.51 -4.05 0.29
CA GLU A 447 24.46 -3.08 0.67
C GLU A 447 23.07 -3.73 0.74
N CYS A 448 22.77 -4.69 -0.14
CA CYS A 448 21.49 -5.40 -0.13
C CYS A 448 21.32 -6.23 1.14
N VAL A 449 22.36 -6.97 1.55
CA VAL A 449 22.36 -7.77 2.79
C VAL A 449 22.24 -6.87 4.04
N MET A 450 22.92 -5.72 4.06
CA MET A 450 22.77 -4.74 5.14
C MET A 450 21.35 -4.18 5.22
N CYS A 451 20.76 -3.82 4.07
CA CYS A 451 19.38 -3.34 4.01
C CYS A 451 18.40 -4.42 4.51
N LEU A 452 18.63 -5.68 4.18
CA LEU A 452 17.81 -6.81 4.65
C LEU A 452 17.87 -6.93 6.18
N ALA A 453 19.07 -6.91 6.78
CA ALA A 453 19.23 -6.97 8.23
C ALA A 453 18.53 -5.80 8.95
N LEU A 454 18.66 -4.57 8.41
CA LEU A 454 17.96 -3.40 8.95
C LEU A 454 16.44 -3.50 8.80
N CYS A 455 15.94 -4.02 7.68
CA CYS A 455 14.50 -4.25 7.50
C CYS A 455 13.97 -5.26 8.52
N LEU A 456 14.70 -6.36 8.78
CA LEU A 456 14.33 -7.37 9.77
C LEU A 456 14.28 -6.80 11.20
N GLU A 457 15.16 -5.84 11.52
CA GLU A 457 15.10 -5.13 12.80
C GLU A 457 13.87 -4.22 12.91
N ILE A 458 13.50 -3.53 11.83
CA ILE A 458 12.28 -2.68 11.80
C ILE A 458 11.02 -3.49 12.08
N VAL A 459 10.93 -4.71 11.55
CA VAL A 459 9.76 -5.59 11.73
C VAL A 459 9.87 -6.52 12.94
N GLU A 460 10.98 -6.45 13.69
CA GLU A 460 11.26 -7.27 14.87
C GLU A 460 11.20 -8.79 14.59
N ASP A 461 11.69 -9.22 13.42
CA ASP A 461 11.64 -10.63 13.01
C ASP A 461 12.67 -11.49 13.77
N ALA A 462 12.29 -12.71 14.14
CA ALA A 462 13.15 -13.65 14.86
C ALA A 462 14.38 -14.10 14.05
N SER A 463 14.27 -14.13 12.72
CA SER A 463 15.35 -14.53 11.80
C SER A 463 16.49 -13.50 11.71
N ARG A 464 16.34 -12.30 12.29
CA ARG A 464 17.32 -11.21 12.17
C ARG A 464 18.75 -11.59 12.57
N SER A 465 18.93 -12.46 13.57
CA SER A 465 20.26 -12.81 14.10
C SER A 465 21.15 -13.48 13.06
N GLU A 466 20.58 -14.34 12.23
CA GLU A 466 21.30 -15.02 11.14
C GLU A 466 21.78 -14.01 10.10
N TYR A 467 20.88 -13.13 9.65
CA TYR A 467 21.20 -12.10 8.65
C TYR A 467 22.15 -11.03 9.18
N ILE A 468 22.08 -10.68 10.46
CA ILE A 468 23.04 -9.77 11.11
C ILE A 468 24.44 -10.41 11.11
N THR A 469 24.55 -11.69 11.44
CA THR A 469 25.84 -12.41 11.46
C THR A 469 26.45 -12.44 10.06
N LYS A 470 25.66 -12.83 9.05
CA LYS A 470 26.08 -12.85 7.65
C LYS A 470 26.46 -11.45 7.15
N ALA A 471 25.72 -10.42 7.53
CA ALA A 471 26.03 -9.03 7.19
C ALA A 471 27.38 -8.60 7.80
N TRP A 472 27.64 -8.92 9.07
CA TRP A 472 28.91 -8.60 9.74
C TRP A 472 30.12 -9.31 9.11
N GLU A 473 29.98 -10.57 8.71
CA GLU A 473 31.02 -11.31 7.99
C GLU A 473 31.38 -10.64 6.66
N LEU A 474 30.37 -10.26 5.88
CA LEU A 474 30.56 -9.60 4.59
C LEU A 474 31.19 -8.22 4.76
N VAL A 475 30.69 -7.42 5.70
CA VAL A 475 31.17 -6.07 5.96
C VAL A 475 32.63 -6.07 6.42
N ARG A 476 33.05 -7.01 7.28
CA ARG A 476 34.46 -7.13 7.71
C ARG A 476 35.41 -7.55 6.59
N SER A 477 34.88 -8.21 5.56
CA SER A 477 35.68 -8.73 4.44
C SER A 477 35.92 -7.70 3.32
N VAL A 478 35.32 -6.51 3.43
CA VAL A 478 35.28 -5.47 2.39
C VAL A 478 35.77 -4.15 2.96
N ASP A 479 36.56 -3.39 2.18
CA ASP A 479 37.04 -2.07 2.59
C ASP A 479 35.86 -1.09 2.80
N GLU A 480 35.93 -0.30 3.88
CA GLU A 480 34.86 0.64 4.28
C GLU A 480 34.49 1.65 3.18
N GLY A 481 35.43 1.99 2.29
CA GLY A 481 35.22 2.93 1.19
C GLY A 481 34.30 2.42 0.07
N ILE A 482 33.96 1.13 0.04
CA ILE A 482 33.12 0.53 -1.00
C ILE A 482 31.63 0.78 -0.70
N VAL A 483 31.24 0.76 0.57
CA VAL A 483 29.85 0.84 1.03
C VAL A 483 29.40 2.29 1.16
N ASN A 484 28.10 2.56 0.99
CA ASN A 484 27.55 3.87 1.32
C ASN A 484 27.85 4.26 2.79
N PRO A 485 28.50 5.40 3.06
CA PRO A 485 28.98 5.75 4.40
C PRO A 485 27.84 6.00 5.39
N VAL A 486 26.68 6.48 4.92
CA VAL A 486 25.51 6.72 5.78
C VAL A 486 24.88 5.39 6.17
N LEU A 487 24.72 4.47 5.22
CA LEU A 487 24.18 3.14 5.48
C LEU A 487 25.09 2.35 6.43
N PHE A 488 26.40 2.42 6.23
CA PHE A 488 27.40 1.79 7.10
C PHE A 488 27.30 2.30 8.54
N LYS A 489 27.24 3.62 8.74
CA LYS A 489 27.04 4.21 10.08
C LYS A 489 25.73 3.75 10.73
N ILE A 490 24.62 3.75 9.99
CA ILE A 490 23.33 3.26 10.51
C ILE A 490 23.46 1.80 10.96
N PHE A 491 24.09 0.95 10.14
CA PHE A 491 24.26 -0.46 10.45
C PHE A 491 25.08 -0.68 11.74
N ILE A 492 26.23 -0.01 11.88
CA ILE A 492 27.08 -0.10 13.07
C ILE A 492 26.36 0.39 14.32
N PHE A 493 25.69 1.54 14.24
CA PHE A 493 24.97 2.09 15.40
C PHE A 493 23.78 1.22 15.80
N THR A 494 23.13 0.58 14.84
CA THR A 494 22.00 -0.31 15.11
C THR A 494 22.45 -1.64 15.71
N PHE A 495 23.58 -2.18 15.27
CA PHE A 495 24.10 -3.48 15.70
C PHE A 495 25.54 -3.35 16.22
N PRO A 496 25.77 -2.66 17.37
CA PRO A 496 27.12 -2.55 17.91
C PRO A 496 27.70 -3.93 18.24
N LEU A 497 29.02 -4.09 18.02
CA LEU A 497 29.76 -5.32 18.27
C LEU A 497 29.89 -5.67 19.76
#